data_AF-A0A7Y7UHF1-F1
#
_entry.id   AF-A0A7Y7UHF1-F1
#
_cell.length_a   1.000
_cell.length_b   1.000
_cell.length_c   1.000
_cell.angle_alpha   90.00
_cell.angle_beta   90.00
_cell.angle_gamma   90.00
#
_symmetry.space_group_name_H-M   'P 1'
#
loop_
_entity.id
_entity.type
_entity.pdbx_description
1 polymer ?
#
loop_
_entity_poly.entity_id
_entity_poly.type
_entity_poly.pdbx_seq_one_letter_code
_entity_poly.pdbx_strand_id
1 'polypeptide(L)'
;MYDHQLLKLVQSRHKVLLRVVFVFVILLAFLNLGGTIQGYQNRQEYMLSPSEFTATKKQAAKHHDDTFANMSYSQYQEQQKYLIAPQDKQKLYAPSFTGLVMTIVSYAIPLLVGIAMAGVDQASGLNAALFTSRFRRRQLFSVRYGYGLAYLLGATTIGIGITLLGFYAAVPAMYVGLSGANIVGALLINLAVNSFMFTVGIGVGTIFASPFWMGVFGLFGTWFGMSAIERFINSIRFYGPAKKSFWHTLIPSGNQLFWLLFIGAMLASVGGYFLIRWLFDRISLEHSGDVLLLPKLRWLILAYALVVIPYTFDDWILQNRLISYVVSIGMVIGLGVWWQRREHVGSQTSLKTKTV
;
A
#
# COMPACT_ATOMS: atom_id res chain seq x y z
N MET A 1 13.41 32.09 -9.10
CA MET A 1 12.46 32.38 -10.20
C MET A 1 12.11 31.13 -11.02
N TYR A 2 13.08 30.28 -11.39
CA TYR A 2 12.85 29.04 -12.16
C TYR A 2 12.02 27.95 -11.43
N ASP A 3 12.29 27.69 -10.15
CA ASP A 3 11.54 26.65 -9.40
C ASP A 3 10.05 27.00 -9.25
N HIS A 4 9.73 28.29 -9.18
CA HIS A 4 8.34 28.76 -9.10
C HIS A 4 7.58 28.54 -10.42
N GLN A 5 8.23 28.74 -11.57
CA GLN A 5 7.63 28.45 -12.88
C GLN A 5 7.46 26.95 -13.10
N LEU A 6 8.45 26.15 -12.70
CA LEU A 6 8.38 24.69 -12.75
C LEU A 6 7.27 24.13 -11.86
N LEU A 7 7.11 24.66 -10.65
CA LEU A 7 6.02 24.31 -9.76
C LEU A 7 4.65 24.65 -10.37
N LYS A 8 4.50 25.85 -10.94
CA LYS A 8 3.25 26.24 -11.63
C LYS A 8 2.92 25.30 -12.80
N LEU A 9 3.94 24.89 -13.56
CA LEU A 9 3.76 23.92 -14.66
C LEU A 9 3.26 22.58 -14.12
N VAL A 10 3.96 22.01 -13.14
CA VAL A 10 3.59 20.74 -12.49
C VAL A 10 2.18 20.81 -11.90
N GLN A 11 1.85 21.90 -11.20
CA GLN A 11 0.51 22.16 -10.68
C GLN A 11 -0.53 22.19 -11.80
N SER A 12 -0.29 22.96 -12.86
CA SER A 12 -1.25 23.09 -13.97
C SER A 12 -1.55 21.74 -14.64
N ARG A 13 -0.55 20.86 -14.71
CA ARG A 13 -0.63 19.54 -15.31
C ARG A 13 -1.39 18.55 -14.45
N HIS A 14 -1.08 18.50 -13.16
CA HIS A 14 -1.56 17.46 -12.24
C HIS A 14 -2.74 17.91 -11.37
N LYS A 15 -3.16 19.17 -11.42
CA LYS A 15 -4.25 19.72 -10.58
C LYS A 15 -5.57 18.94 -10.68
N VAL A 16 -5.94 18.46 -11.87
CA VAL A 16 -7.21 17.74 -12.06
C VAL A 16 -7.14 16.38 -11.38
N LEU A 17 -6.08 15.62 -11.66
CA LEU A 17 -5.81 14.34 -11.01
C LEU A 17 -5.83 14.48 -9.48
N LEU A 18 -5.09 15.44 -8.94
CA LEU A 18 -5.00 15.65 -7.50
C LEU A 18 -6.32 16.12 -6.88
N ARG A 19 -7.09 16.98 -7.55
CA ARG A 19 -8.43 17.37 -7.09
C ARG A 19 -9.39 16.19 -7.02
N VAL A 20 -9.40 15.34 -8.05
CA VAL A 20 -10.21 14.11 -8.08
C VAL A 20 -9.81 13.20 -6.93
N VAL A 21 -8.50 13.00 -6.72
CA VAL A 21 -7.97 12.21 -5.59
C VAL A 21 -8.41 12.78 -4.25
N PHE A 22 -8.35 14.10 -4.08
CA PHE A 22 -8.79 14.75 -2.85
C PHE A 22 -10.28 14.49 -2.59
N VAL A 23 -11.15 14.77 -3.57
CA VAL A 23 -12.59 14.51 -3.43
C VAL A 23 -12.84 13.04 -3.11
N PHE A 24 -12.13 12.13 -3.77
CA PHE A 24 -12.26 10.70 -3.55
C PHE A 24 -11.84 10.27 -2.14
N VAL A 25 -10.71 10.77 -1.62
CA VAL A 25 -10.25 10.52 -0.25
C VAL A 25 -11.26 11.03 0.77
N ILE A 26 -11.84 12.22 0.54
CA ILE A 26 -12.86 12.79 1.44
C ILE A 26 -14.14 11.96 1.42
N LEU A 27 -14.65 11.58 0.24
CA LEU A 27 -15.83 10.72 0.12
C LEU A 27 -15.63 9.38 0.83
N LEU A 28 -14.45 8.77 0.67
CA LEU A 28 -14.10 7.53 1.34
C LEU A 28 -14.01 7.68 2.87
N ALA A 29 -13.50 8.81 3.36
CA ALA A 29 -13.52 9.12 4.79
C ALA A 29 -14.95 9.15 5.33
N PHE A 30 -15.88 9.82 4.62
CA PHE A 30 -17.29 9.84 5.00
C PHE A 30 -17.97 8.46 4.91
N LEU A 31 -17.68 7.67 3.87
CA LEU A 31 -18.22 6.32 3.74
C LEU A 31 -17.74 5.40 4.87
N ASN A 32 -16.44 5.43 5.18
CA ASN A 32 -15.88 4.67 6.30
C ASN A 32 -16.46 5.13 7.65
N LEU A 33 -16.59 6.44 7.86
CA LEU A 33 -17.20 7.01 9.05
C LEU A 33 -18.66 6.55 9.22
N GLY A 34 -19.46 6.67 8.15
CA GLY A 34 -20.87 6.28 8.15
C GLY A 34 -21.05 4.79 8.44
N GLY A 35 -20.30 3.93 7.75
CA GLY A 35 -20.33 2.48 7.99
C GLY A 35 -19.91 2.10 9.41
N THR A 36 -18.91 2.80 9.98
CA THR A 36 -18.45 2.55 11.35
C THR A 36 -19.48 2.97 12.39
N ILE A 37 -20.09 4.15 12.23
CA ILE A 37 -21.13 4.65 13.15
C ILE A 37 -22.37 3.77 13.06
N GLN A 38 -22.82 3.41 11.85
CA GLN A 38 -23.96 2.51 11.66
C GLN A 38 -23.69 1.14 12.29
N GLY A 39 -22.49 0.58 12.09
CA GLY A 39 -22.09 -0.67 12.73
C GLY A 39 -22.02 -0.57 14.27
N TYR A 40 -21.76 0.60 14.83
CA TYR A 40 -21.85 0.83 16.28
C TYR A 40 -23.30 0.91 16.76
N GLN A 41 -24.15 1.68 16.08
CA GLN A 41 -25.57 1.80 16.42
C GLN A 41 -26.28 0.45 16.35
N ASN A 42 -26.05 -0.33 15.30
CA ASN A 42 -26.59 -1.68 15.17
C ASN A 42 -26.14 -2.60 16.33
N ARG A 43 -24.90 -2.45 16.81
CA ARG A 43 -24.40 -3.22 17.97
C ARG A 43 -25.08 -2.81 19.28
N GLN A 44 -25.51 -1.55 19.42
CA GLN A 44 -26.31 -1.11 20.56
C GLN A 44 -27.75 -1.63 20.45
N GLU A 45 -28.35 -1.55 19.26
CA GLU A 45 -29.74 -1.92 19.03
C GLU A 45 -29.99 -3.42 19.15
N TYR A 46 -29.08 -4.23 18.60
CA TYR A 46 -29.19 -5.70 18.57
C TYR A 46 -28.26 -6.37 19.60
N MET A 47 -28.11 -5.76 20.77
CA MET A 47 -27.34 -6.35 21.87
C MET A 47 -28.01 -7.65 22.34
N LEU A 48 -27.25 -8.75 22.35
CA LEU A 48 -27.77 -10.06 22.76
C LEU A 48 -28.24 -10.02 24.21
N SER A 49 -29.38 -10.64 24.49
CA SER A 49 -29.81 -10.97 25.84
C SER A 49 -28.88 -12.03 26.49
N PRO A 50 -28.89 -12.21 27.81
CA PRO A 50 -28.06 -13.22 28.47
C PRO A 50 -28.25 -14.63 27.91
N SER A 51 -29.51 -15.02 27.64
CA SER A 51 -29.86 -16.32 27.08
C SER A 51 -29.34 -16.51 25.66
N GLU A 52 -29.47 -15.47 24.82
CA GLU A 52 -28.97 -15.51 23.45
C GLU A 52 -27.44 -15.55 23.43
N PHE A 53 -26.77 -14.78 24.28
CA PHE A 53 -25.32 -14.83 24.42
C PHE A 53 -24.82 -16.23 24.79
N THR A 54 -25.47 -16.90 25.76
CA THR A 54 -25.11 -18.28 26.13
C THR A 54 -25.33 -19.25 24.97
N ALA A 55 -26.42 -19.09 24.22
CA ALA A 55 -26.70 -19.92 23.03
C ALA A 55 -25.65 -19.69 21.92
N THR A 56 -25.34 -18.44 21.59
CA THR A 56 -24.33 -18.06 20.60
C THR A 56 -22.94 -18.54 21.02
N LYS A 57 -22.57 -18.40 22.30
CA LYS A 57 -21.29 -18.90 22.83
C LYS A 57 -21.17 -20.43 22.67
N LYS A 58 -22.24 -21.17 22.95
CA LYS A 58 -22.29 -22.62 22.77
C LYS A 58 -22.18 -23.02 21.28
N GLN A 59 -22.81 -22.25 20.40
CA GLN A 59 -22.72 -22.47 18.96
C GLN A 59 -21.32 -22.16 18.41
N ALA A 60 -20.70 -21.05 18.82
CA ALA A 60 -19.32 -20.71 18.45
C ALA A 60 -18.34 -21.80 18.88
N ALA A 61 -18.45 -22.31 20.11
CA ALA A 61 -17.62 -23.42 20.60
C ALA A 61 -17.80 -24.70 19.75
N LYS A 62 -19.00 -24.98 19.24
CA LYS A 62 -19.27 -26.12 18.34
C LYS A 62 -18.56 -25.97 16.98
N HIS A 63 -18.31 -24.75 16.55
CA HIS A 63 -17.61 -24.44 15.31
C HIS A 63 -16.11 -24.13 15.52
N HIS A 64 -15.56 -24.44 16.70
CA HIS A 64 -14.18 -24.12 17.06
C HIS A 64 -13.84 -22.62 16.91
N ASP A 65 -14.84 -21.76 17.13
CA ASP A 65 -14.66 -20.31 17.16
C ASP A 65 -14.42 -19.85 18.61
N ASP A 66 -13.21 -19.33 18.85
CA ASP A 66 -12.75 -18.89 20.17
C ASP A 66 -13.24 -17.48 20.54
N THR A 67 -14.00 -16.81 19.67
CA THR A 67 -14.45 -15.41 19.85
C THR A 67 -15.11 -15.16 21.23
N PHE A 68 -15.87 -16.12 21.74
CA PHE A 68 -16.58 -16.02 23.02
C PHE A 68 -16.03 -16.93 24.13
N ALA A 69 -15.01 -17.75 23.85
CA ALA A 69 -14.59 -18.88 24.69
C ALA A 69 -14.35 -18.46 26.15
N ASN A 70 -13.70 -17.31 26.37
CA ASN A 70 -13.34 -16.80 27.69
C ASN A 70 -14.09 -15.53 28.10
N MET A 71 -15.15 -15.15 27.39
CA MET A 71 -15.91 -13.93 27.65
C MET A 71 -17.14 -14.23 28.52
N SER A 72 -17.31 -13.45 29.58
CA SER A 72 -18.56 -13.37 30.36
C SER A 72 -19.55 -12.41 29.71
N TYR A 73 -20.84 -12.55 30.03
CA TYR A 73 -21.87 -11.66 29.47
C TYR A 73 -21.66 -10.20 29.87
N SER A 74 -21.18 -9.92 31.09
CA SER A 74 -20.86 -8.55 31.53
C SER A 74 -19.70 -7.95 30.72
N GLN A 75 -18.65 -8.73 30.44
CA GLN A 75 -17.55 -8.31 29.57
C GLN A 75 -18.02 -8.06 28.13
N TYR A 76 -18.94 -8.89 27.62
CA TYR A 76 -19.56 -8.67 26.31
C TYR A 76 -20.31 -7.33 26.29
N GLN A 77 -21.21 -7.10 27.24
CA GLN A 77 -21.97 -5.85 27.33
C GLN A 77 -21.05 -4.63 27.43
N GLU A 78 -19.98 -4.72 28.23
CA GLU A 78 -19.02 -3.65 28.37
C GLU A 78 -18.29 -3.35 27.06
N GLN A 79 -17.83 -4.38 26.33
CA GLN A 79 -17.16 -4.19 25.04
C GLN A 79 -18.08 -3.60 23.98
N GLN A 80 -19.36 -3.98 23.98
CA GLN A 80 -20.33 -3.45 23.02
C GLN A 80 -20.56 -1.96 23.21
N LYS A 81 -20.42 -1.41 24.43
CA LYS A 81 -20.58 0.05 24.67
C LYS A 81 -19.59 0.89 23.87
N TYR A 82 -18.42 0.33 23.55
CA TYR A 82 -17.37 1.06 22.86
C TYR A 82 -17.48 0.94 21.33
N LEU A 83 -17.30 2.08 20.65
CA LEU A 83 -17.13 2.14 19.20
C LEU A 83 -15.95 1.27 18.77
N ILE A 84 -14.80 1.51 19.41
CA ILE A 84 -13.56 0.76 19.26
C ILE A 84 -13.17 0.27 20.65
N ALA A 85 -13.04 -1.05 20.82
CA ALA A 85 -12.68 -1.61 22.11
C ALA A 85 -11.36 -0.98 22.61
N PRO A 86 -11.35 -0.39 23.82
CA PRO A 86 -10.17 0.30 24.34
C PRO A 86 -9.03 -0.70 24.47
N GLN A 87 -7.95 -0.45 23.74
CA GLN A 87 -6.71 -1.17 23.95
C GLN A 87 -5.90 -0.49 25.05
N ASP A 88 -4.83 -1.15 25.49
CA ASP A 88 -3.85 -0.53 26.37
C ASP A 88 -3.51 0.89 25.87
N LYS A 89 -3.77 1.89 26.74
CA LYS A 89 -3.74 3.31 26.39
C LYS A 89 -2.37 3.75 25.85
N GLN A 90 -1.31 3.00 26.16
CA GLN A 90 0.05 3.27 25.70
C GLN A 90 0.38 2.66 24.32
N LYS A 91 -0.50 1.84 23.74
CA LYS A 91 -0.26 1.24 22.43
C LYS A 91 -0.45 2.27 21.31
N LEU A 92 0.51 2.32 20.40
CA LEU A 92 0.43 3.17 19.19
C LEU A 92 -0.47 2.52 18.13
N TYR A 93 -0.57 1.19 18.13
CA TYR A 93 -1.32 0.45 17.13
C TYR A 93 -2.64 -0.08 17.70
N ALA A 94 -3.76 0.36 17.13
CA ALA A 94 -5.07 -0.21 17.35
C ALA A 94 -5.56 -0.85 16.04
N PRO A 95 -5.46 -2.18 15.85
CA PRO A 95 -5.75 -2.85 14.57
C PRO A 95 -7.12 -2.51 13.98
N SER A 96 -8.15 -2.40 14.82
CA SER A 96 -9.51 -2.01 14.40
C SER A 96 -9.55 -0.58 13.89
N PHE A 97 -8.96 0.38 14.61
CA PHE A 97 -8.89 1.77 14.17
C PHE A 97 -8.02 1.94 12.92
N THR A 98 -6.81 1.37 12.94
CA THR A 98 -5.88 1.42 11.82
C THR A 98 -6.46 0.72 10.59
N GLY A 99 -7.15 -0.42 10.73
CA GLY A 99 -7.80 -1.09 9.60
C GLY A 99 -8.95 -0.28 9.00
N LEU A 100 -9.75 0.39 9.83
CA LEU A 100 -10.83 1.28 9.38
C LEU A 100 -10.29 2.53 8.66
N VAL A 101 -9.15 3.07 9.12
CA VAL A 101 -8.47 4.23 8.52
C VAL A 101 -7.59 3.84 7.32
N MET A 102 -7.04 2.63 7.30
CA MET A 102 -6.08 2.10 6.32
C MET A 102 -6.69 0.97 5.49
N THR A 103 -7.90 1.21 4.97
CA THR A 103 -8.51 0.39 3.92
C THR A 103 -7.72 0.49 2.61
N ILE A 104 -8.14 -0.23 1.55
CA ILE A 104 -7.62 -0.19 0.16
C ILE A 104 -7.20 1.24 -0.27
N VAL A 105 -7.91 2.25 0.23
CA VAL A 105 -7.65 3.69 0.20
C VAL A 105 -6.19 4.10 0.50
N SER A 106 -5.56 3.56 1.54
CA SER A 106 -4.20 3.98 1.96
C SER A 106 -3.07 3.22 1.27
N TYR A 107 -3.39 2.16 0.51
CA TYR A 107 -2.39 1.40 -0.26
C TYR A 107 -2.51 1.68 -1.76
N ALA A 108 -3.72 1.55 -2.31
CA ALA A 108 -3.96 1.67 -3.75
C ALA A 108 -3.94 3.13 -4.22
N ILE A 109 -4.51 4.08 -3.48
CA ILE A 109 -4.56 5.48 -3.96
C ILE A 109 -3.15 6.07 -4.05
N PRO A 110 -2.29 6.03 -3.01
CA PRO A 110 -0.91 6.53 -3.13
C PRO A 110 -0.16 5.91 -4.31
N LEU A 111 -0.28 4.60 -4.48
CA LEU A 111 0.34 3.85 -5.58
C LEU A 111 -0.16 4.37 -6.93
N LEU A 112 -1.48 4.38 -7.14
CA LEU A 112 -2.11 4.81 -8.39
C LEU A 112 -1.81 6.27 -8.72
N VAL A 113 -1.78 7.15 -7.72
CA VAL A 113 -1.44 8.56 -7.91
C VAL A 113 0.03 8.69 -8.31
N GLY A 114 0.94 7.95 -7.66
CA GLY A 114 2.34 7.89 -8.07
C GLY A 114 2.51 7.41 -9.52
N ILE A 115 1.83 6.31 -9.87
CA ILE A 115 1.84 5.77 -11.25
C ILE A 115 1.29 6.80 -12.23
N ALA A 116 0.14 7.39 -11.94
CA ALA A 116 -0.52 8.35 -12.83
C ALA A 116 0.32 9.61 -13.02
N MET A 117 0.88 10.18 -11.96
CA MET A 117 1.69 11.39 -12.05
C MET A 117 2.96 11.19 -12.91
N ALA A 118 3.66 10.06 -12.74
CA ALA A 118 4.84 9.77 -13.56
C ALA A 118 4.45 9.31 -14.98
N GLY A 119 3.42 8.48 -15.09
CA GLY A 119 2.97 7.87 -16.34
C GLY A 119 2.27 8.83 -17.30
N VAL A 120 1.49 9.79 -16.82
CA VAL A 120 0.85 10.82 -17.68
C VAL A 120 1.90 11.68 -18.37
N ASP A 121 2.95 12.08 -17.67
CA ASP A 121 4.03 12.89 -18.23
C ASP A 121 4.84 12.11 -19.29
N GLN A 122 4.90 10.78 -19.13
CA GLN A 122 5.58 9.90 -20.06
C GLN A 122 4.72 9.58 -21.30
N ALA A 123 3.46 9.20 -21.10
CA ALA A 123 2.53 8.86 -22.17
C ALA A 123 2.22 10.06 -23.08
N SER A 124 2.29 11.28 -22.54
CA SER A 124 2.07 12.51 -23.31
C SER A 124 3.31 13.06 -24.00
N GLY A 125 4.48 12.43 -23.86
CA GLY A 125 5.74 12.94 -24.40
C GLY A 125 6.26 14.21 -23.71
N LEU A 126 5.61 14.68 -22.64
CA LEU A 126 6.00 15.88 -21.90
C LEU A 126 7.41 15.72 -21.32
N ASN A 127 7.76 14.53 -20.81
CA ASN A 127 9.13 14.27 -20.35
C ASN A 127 10.15 14.47 -21.49
N ALA A 128 9.82 14.10 -22.73
CA ALA A 128 10.68 14.31 -23.89
C ALA A 128 10.89 15.81 -24.18
N ALA A 129 9.80 16.58 -24.19
CA ALA A 129 9.84 18.03 -24.40
C ALA A 129 10.54 18.78 -23.26
N LEU A 130 10.40 18.32 -22.02
CA LEU A 130 11.04 18.93 -20.86
C LEU A 130 12.51 18.55 -20.74
N PHE A 131 12.93 17.39 -21.24
CA PHE A 131 14.33 16.98 -21.26
C PHE A 131 15.17 17.76 -22.28
N THR A 132 14.54 18.30 -23.34
CA THR A 132 15.18 19.21 -24.29
C THR A 132 15.07 20.68 -23.87
N SER A 133 14.31 20.97 -22.81
CA SER A 133 14.15 22.32 -22.24
C SER A 133 15.32 22.71 -21.34
N ARG A 134 15.28 23.95 -20.81
CA ARG A 134 16.30 24.48 -19.88
C ARG A 134 16.18 23.91 -18.46
N PHE A 135 15.16 23.11 -18.14
CA PHE A 135 14.97 22.56 -16.80
C PHE A 135 15.85 21.32 -16.56
N ARG A 136 16.49 21.24 -15.38
CA ARG A 136 17.27 20.04 -15.00
C ARG A 136 16.31 18.89 -14.67
N ARG A 137 16.57 17.69 -15.21
CA ARG A 137 15.78 16.46 -14.96
C ARG A 137 15.58 16.20 -13.46
N ARG A 138 16.64 16.36 -12.67
CA ARG A 138 16.61 16.26 -11.20
C ARG A 138 15.63 17.22 -10.52
N GLN A 139 15.52 18.46 -11.01
CA GLN A 139 14.63 19.46 -10.43
C GLN A 139 13.18 19.15 -10.80
N LEU A 140 12.91 18.79 -12.06
CA LEU A 140 11.59 18.35 -12.50
C LEU A 140 11.08 17.18 -11.66
N PHE A 141 11.92 16.16 -11.45
CA PHE A 141 11.56 15.01 -10.63
C PHE A 141 11.24 15.42 -9.19
N SER A 142 12.14 16.17 -8.53
CA SER A 142 11.97 16.57 -7.14
C SER A 142 10.72 17.44 -6.92
N VAL A 143 10.44 18.39 -7.82
CA VAL A 143 9.25 19.25 -7.72
C VAL A 143 7.97 18.44 -7.92
N ARG A 144 7.93 17.55 -8.92
CA ARG A 144 6.77 16.67 -9.15
C ARG A 144 6.52 15.72 -7.98
N TYR A 145 7.57 15.04 -7.53
CA TYR A 145 7.51 14.11 -6.40
C TYR A 145 7.05 14.83 -5.13
N GLY A 146 7.68 15.95 -4.78
CA GLY A 146 7.37 16.71 -3.57
C GLY A 146 5.95 17.26 -3.58
N TYR A 147 5.50 17.82 -4.72
CA TYR A 147 4.15 18.34 -4.85
C TYR A 147 3.08 17.23 -4.72
N GLY A 148 3.27 16.11 -5.42
CA GLY A 148 2.34 14.98 -5.36
C GLY A 148 2.27 14.36 -3.97
N LEU A 149 3.44 14.12 -3.34
CA LEU A 149 3.51 13.55 -2.00
C LEU A 149 2.89 14.48 -0.95
N ALA A 150 3.23 15.78 -0.97
CA ALA A 150 2.68 16.74 -0.01
C ALA A 150 1.16 16.86 -0.15
N TYR A 151 0.65 16.88 -1.38
CA TYR A 151 -0.79 16.93 -1.62
C TYR A 151 -1.50 15.67 -1.11
N LEU A 152 -0.95 14.50 -1.40
CA LEU A 152 -1.48 13.21 -0.96
C LEU A 152 -1.50 13.13 0.58
N LEU A 153 -0.38 13.43 1.23
CA LEU A 153 -0.28 13.43 2.69
C LEU A 153 -1.25 14.44 3.32
N GLY A 154 -1.40 15.62 2.74
CA GLY A 154 -2.39 16.60 3.18
C GLY A 154 -3.82 16.06 3.08
N ALA A 155 -4.19 15.49 1.92
CA ALA A 155 -5.52 14.94 1.68
C ALA A 155 -5.86 13.80 2.65
N THR A 156 -4.93 12.87 2.86
CA THR A 156 -5.16 11.72 3.75
C THR A 156 -5.16 12.12 5.22
N THR A 157 -4.36 13.11 5.63
CA THR A 157 -4.40 13.66 6.98
C THR A 157 -5.74 14.34 7.27
N ILE A 158 -6.28 15.09 6.30
CA ILE A 158 -7.62 15.67 6.41
C ILE A 158 -8.67 14.57 6.53
N GLY A 159 -8.57 13.49 5.74
CA GLY A 159 -9.45 12.32 5.84
C GLY A 159 -9.46 11.70 7.25
N ILE A 160 -8.28 11.52 7.86
CA ILE A 160 -8.16 11.05 9.25
C ILE A 160 -8.85 12.03 10.22
N GLY A 161 -8.65 13.34 10.02
CA GLY A 161 -9.29 14.38 10.82
C GLY A 161 -10.82 14.32 10.77
N ILE A 162 -11.40 14.15 9.57
CA ILE A 162 -12.85 14.01 9.39
C ILE A 162 -13.38 12.79 10.14
N THR A 163 -12.73 11.63 10.01
CA THR A 163 -13.14 10.41 10.70
C THR A 163 -13.10 10.58 12.22
N LEU A 164 -12.02 11.16 12.75
CA LEU A 164 -11.88 11.42 14.18
C LEU A 164 -12.95 12.38 14.70
N LEU A 165 -13.14 13.52 14.03
CA LEU A 165 -14.19 14.48 14.40
C LEU A 165 -15.57 13.85 14.35
N GLY A 166 -15.85 13.03 13.33
CA GLY A 166 -17.10 12.31 13.20
C GLY A 166 -17.36 11.33 14.36
N PHE A 167 -16.34 10.58 14.79
CA PHE A 167 -16.48 9.68 15.94
C PHE A 167 -16.81 10.42 17.23
N TYR A 168 -16.09 11.51 17.53
CA TYR A 168 -16.34 12.30 18.74
C TYR A 168 -17.63 13.15 18.67
N ALA A 169 -18.17 13.39 17.48
CA ALA A 169 -19.47 14.06 17.31
C ALA A 169 -20.65 13.08 17.44
N ALA A 170 -20.52 11.85 16.95
CA ALA A 170 -21.61 10.88 16.90
C ALA A 170 -21.68 9.96 18.12
N VAL A 171 -20.56 9.74 18.82
CA VAL A 171 -20.46 8.82 19.97
C VAL A 171 -19.93 9.58 21.18
N PRO A 172 -20.48 9.38 22.39
CA PRO A 172 -19.92 9.98 23.60
C PRO A 172 -18.44 9.66 23.75
N ALA A 173 -17.62 10.66 24.10
CA ALA A 173 -16.16 10.53 24.12
C ALA A 173 -15.65 9.35 24.97
N MET A 174 -16.35 9.02 26.07
CA MET A 174 -16.03 7.88 26.93
C MET A 174 -16.15 6.52 26.22
N TYR A 175 -16.93 6.43 25.14
CA TYR A 175 -17.20 5.21 24.38
C TYR A 175 -16.46 5.15 23.03
N VAL A 176 -15.72 6.19 22.65
CA VAL A 176 -14.90 6.13 21.42
C VAL A 176 -13.77 5.11 21.56
N GLY A 177 -13.18 4.99 22.75
CA GLY A 177 -12.17 3.97 23.07
C GLY A 177 -10.81 4.16 22.38
N LEU A 178 -10.54 5.36 21.84
CA LEU A 178 -9.25 5.72 21.25
C LEU A 178 -8.39 6.51 22.24
N SER A 179 -7.12 6.12 22.38
CA SER A 179 -6.14 6.93 23.10
C SER A 179 -5.45 7.93 22.17
N GLY A 180 -4.85 8.98 22.74
CA GLY A 180 -4.01 9.90 21.97
C GLY A 180 -2.83 9.20 21.28
N ALA A 181 -2.29 8.14 21.89
CA ALA A 181 -1.24 7.32 21.29
C ALA A 181 -1.74 6.59 20.02
N ASN A 182 -3.00 6.11 20.01
CA ASN A 182 -3.59 5.49 18.82
C ASN A 182 -3.75 6.51 17.68
N ILE A 183 -4.12 7.76 17.99
CA ILE A 183 -4.24 8.83 17.00
C ILE A 183 -2.87 9.15 16.38
N VAL A 184 -1.85 9.34 17.23
CA VAL A 184 -0.48 9.57 16.76
C VAL A 184 0.01 8.39 15.92
N GLY A 185 -0.24 7.16 16.37
CA GLY A 185 0.13 5.96 15.63
C GLY A 185 -0.52 5.88 14.25
N ALA A 186 -1.81 6.24 14.13
CA ALA A 186 -2.50 6.28 12.84
C ALA A 186 -1.90 7.32 11.88
N LEU A 187 -1.56 8.52 12.38
CA LEU A 187 -0.91 9.57 11.57
C LEU A 187 0.48 9.13 11.09
N LEU A 188 1.26 8.49 11.96
CA LEU A 188 2.59 7.97 11.61
C LEU A 188 2.50 6.85 10.56
N ILE A 189 1.58 5.90 10.72
CA ILE A 189 1.37 4.85 9.71
C ILE A 189 0.90 5.47 8.39
N ASN A 190 -0.02 6.44 8.43
CA ASN A 190 -0.48 7.14 7.22
C ASN A 190 0.70 7.78 6.47
N LEU A 191 1.56 8.50 7.20
CA LEU A 191 2.77 9.09 6.65
C LEU A 191 3.67 8.03 5.99
N ALA A 192 3.97 6.96 6.72
CA ALA A 192 4.91 5.93 6.26
C ALA A 192 4.38 5.15 5.05
N VAL A 193 3.14 4.66 5.13
CA VAL A 193 2.54 3.84 4.07
C VAL A 193 2.28 4.67 2.82
N ASN A 194 1.73 5.88 2.95
CA ASN A 194 1.47 6.73 1.78
C ASN A 194 2.77 7.15 1.10
N SER A 195 3.79 7.52 1.88
CA SER A 195 5.10 7.86 1.32
C SER A 195 5.72 6.67 0.59
N PHE A 196 5.63 5.48 1.17
CA PHE A 196 6.20 4.27 0.58
C PHE A 196 5.47 3.89 -0.71
N MET A 197 4.14 3.76 -0.66
CA MET A 197 3.32 3.38 -1.80
C MET A 197 3.37 4.41 -2.92
N PHE A 198 3.36 5.71 -2.59
CA PHE A 198 3.55 6.77 -3.59
C PHE A 198 4.93 6.68 -4.27
N THR A 199 5.98 6.41 -3.49
CA THR A 199 7.33 6.24 -4.03
C THR A 199 7.42 5.04 -4.96
N VAL A 200 6.84 3.89 -4.57
CA VAL A 200 6.72 2.71 -5.43
C VAL A 200 5.96 3.07 -6.72
N GLY A 201 4.84 3.78 -6.61
CA GLY A 201 4.03 4.20 -7.75
C GLY A 201 4.79 5.10 -8.72
N ILE A 202 5.51 6.10 -8.20
CA ILE A 202 6.39 6.97 -9.01
C ILE A 202 7.48 6.13 -9.69
N GLY A 203 8.07 5.15 -8.99
CA GLY A 203 9.07 4.25 -9.56
C GLY A 203 8.52 3.46 -10.73
N VAL A 204 7.36 2.81 -10.56
CA VAL A 204 6.67 2.07 -11.63
C VAL A 204 6.35 2.99 -12.81
N GLY A 205 5.70 4.12 -12.56
CA GLY A 205 5.34 5.07 -13.61
C GLY A 205 6.54 5.76 -14.28
N THR A 206 7.74 5.61 -13.73
CA THR A 206 9.00 6.13 -14.28
C THR A 206 9.77 5.09 -15.08
N ILE A 207 9.66 3.80 -14.73
CA ILE A 207 10.50 2.73 -15.29
C ILE A 207 9.83 2.04 -16.49
N PHE A 208 8.51 1.89 -16.48
CA PHE A 208 7.78 1.20 -17.54
C PHE A 208 7.44 2.12 -18.70
N ALA A 209 7.51 1.63 -19.93
CA ALA A 209 7.36 2.48 -21.12
C ALA A 209 5.90 2.86 -21.43
N SER A 210 4.95 1.98 -21.09
CA SER A 210 3.54 2.10 -21.47
C SER A 210 2.58 2.03 -20.27
N PRO A 211 1.41 2.68 -20.33
CA PRO A 211 0.38 2.59 -19.29
C PRO A 211 -0.08 1.16 -18.99
N PHE A 212 -0.13 0.30 -20.02
CA PHE A 212 -0.47 -1.11 -19.85
C PHE A 212 0.52 -1.83 -18.91
N TRP A 213 1.82 -1.71 -19.18
CA TRP A 213 2.86 -2.33 -18.34
C TRP A 213 2.96 -1.70 -16.96
N MET A 214 2.76 -0.39 -16.84
CA MET A 214 2.65 0.29 -15.55
C MET A 214 1.51 -0.29 -14.71
N GLY A 215 0.34 -0.53 -15.31
CA GLY A 215 -0.81 -1.14 -14.62
C GLY A 215 -0.54 -2.57 -14.19
N VAL A 216 -0.05 -3.42 -15.10
CA VAL A 216 0.23 -4.83 -14.82
C VAL A 216 1.29 -4.97 -13.72
N PHE A 217 2.47 -4.38 -13.90
CA PHE A 217 3.55 -4.53 -12.92
C PHE A 217 3.32 -3.72 -11.65
N GLY A 218 2.65 -2.57 -11.75
CA GLY A 218 2.30 -1.76 -10.59
C GLY A 218 1.29 -2.45 -9.67
N LEU A 219 0.18 -2.94 -10.23
CA LEU A 219 -0.89 -3.56 -9.44
C LEU A 219 -0.50 -4.96 -8.97
N PHE A 220 -0.12 -5.86 -9.89
CA PHE A 220 0.23 -7.24 -9.51
C PHE A 220 1.54 -7.30 -8.72
N GLY A 221 2.55 -6.52 -9.11
CA GLY A 221 3.82 -6.49 -8.39
C GLY A 221 3.68 -6.00 -6.95
N THR A 222 2.87 -4.97 -6.72
CA THR A 222 2.59 -4.46 -5.37
C THR A 222 1.68 -5.42 -4.60
N TRP A 223 0.66 -6.01 -5.24
CA TRP A 223 -0.21 -7.00 -4.62
C TRP A 223 0.60 -8.21 -4.12
N PHE A 224 1.39 -8.84 -5.00
CA PHE A 224 2.25 -9.96 -4.63
C PHE A 224 3.24 -9.56 -3.53
N GLY A 225 3.85 -8.38 -3.62
CA GLY A 225 4.76 -7.87 -2.59
C GLY A 225 4.10 -7.75 -1.23
N MET A 226 2.91 -7.14 -1.17
CA MET A 226 2.17 -6.95 0.07
C MET A 226 1.70 -8.28 0.65
N SER A 227 1.18 -9.19 -0.17
CA SER A 227 0.78 -10.53 0.26
C SER A 227 1.96 -11.35 0.79
N ALA A 228 3.14 -11.22 0.17
CA ALA A 228 4.36 -11.83 0.69
C ALA A 228 4.77 -11.25 2.05
N ILE A 229 4.73 -9.91 2.21
CA ILE A 229 5.03 -9.26 3.50
C ILE A 229 4.03 -9.69 4.57
N GLU A 230 2.75 -9.72 4.27
CA GLU A 230 1.70 -10.14 5.19
C GLU A 230 1.91 -11.58 5.64
N ARG A 231 2.18 -12.49 4.70
CA ARG A 231 2.51 -13.89 5.00
C ARG A 231 3.76 -14.03 5.82
N PHE A 232 4.79 -13.25 5.55
CA PHE A 232 6.00 -13.22 6.36
C PHE A 232 5.68 -12.82 7.80
N ILE A 233 4.97 -11.72 8.01
CA ILE A 233 4.55 -11.26 9.33
C ILE A 233 3.69 -12.31 10.04
N ASN A 234 2.74 -12.93 9.33
CA ASN A 234 1.86 -13.96 9.90
C ASN A 234 2.63 -15.25 10.23
N SER A 235 3.61 -15.64 9.40
CA SER A 235 4.47 -16.80 9.68
C SER A 235 5.31 -16.61 10.95
N ILE A 236 5.67 -15.37 11.27
CA ILE A 236 6.37 -15.01 12.52
C ILE A 236 5.41 -15.04 13.71
N ARG A 237 4.15 -14.63 13.53
CA ARG A 237 3.13 -14.56 14.60
C ARG A 237 2.47 -15.90 14.95
N PHE A 238 2.23 -16.76 13.97
CA PHE A 238 1.37 -17.95 14.12
C PHE A 238 2.11 -19.29 14.19
N TYR A 239 3.42 -19.35 13.92
CA TYR A 239 4.22 -20.54 14.26
C TYR A 239 4.52 -20.58 15.77
N GLY A 240 3.49 -20.88 16.55
CA GLY A 240 3.44 -21.64 17.81
C GLY A 240 4.39 -21.27 18.98
N PRO A 241 3.87 -21.16 20.21
CA PRO A 241 4.68 -21.12 21.45
C PRO A 241 5.60 -22.36 21.63
N ALA A 242 5.38 -23.43 20.86
CA ALA A 242 6.06 -24.71 21.00
C ALA A 242 7.47 -24.77 20.38
N LYS A 243 7.83 -23.81 19.51
CA LYS A 243 9.21 -23.66 19.04
C LYS A 243 9.53 -22.17 19.01
N LYS A 244 10.42 -21.72 19.90
CA LYS A 244 11.10 -20.43 19.79
C LYS A 244 11.78 -20.36 18.42
N SER A 245 11.04 -19.93 17.41
CA SER A 245 11.60 -19.61 16.10
C SER A 245 12.63 -18.51 16.32
N PHE A 246 13.80 -18.65 15.71
CA PHE A 246 14.87 -17.63 15.70
C PHE A 246 14.32 -16.21 15.48
N TRP A 247 13.30 -16.10 14.62
CA TRP A 247 12.63 -14.85 14.28
C TRP A 247 11.77 -14.26 15.40
N HIS A 248 11.21 -15.05 16.30
CA HIS A 248 10.41 -14.55 17.43
C HIS A 248 11.28 -13.86 18.50
N THR A 249 12.58 -14.16 18.53
CA THR A 249 13.55 -13.48 19.41
C THR A 249 14.11 -12.20 18.77
N LEU A 250 14.15 -12.14 17.44
CA LEU A 250 14.70 -11.03 16.67
C LEU A 250 13.68 -9.97 16.28
N ILE A 251 12.41 -10.35 16.12
CA ILE A 251 11.35 -9.46 15.66
C ILE A 251 10.48 -9.09 16.87
N PRO A 252 10.52 -7.82 17.31
CA PRO A 252 9.82 -7.41 18.50
C PRO A 252 8.30 -7.37 18.28
N SER A 253 7.52 -7.28 19.37
CA SER A 253 6.05 -7.25 19.34
C SER A 253 5.48 -5.90 19.84
N GLY A 254 4.18 -5.68 19.64
CA GLY A 254 3.49 -4.46 20.10
C GLY A 254 4.08 -3.17 19.50
N ASN A 255 4.38 -2.19 20.35
CA ASN A 255 4.89 -0.88 19.92
C ASN A 255 6.27 -0.94 19.25
N GLN A 256 7.11 -1.90 19.62
CA GLN A 256 8.42 -2.04 18.99
C GLN A 256 8.30 -2.57 17.55
N LEU A 257 7.36 -3.48 17.28
CA LEU A 257 7.03 -3.90 15.91
C LEU A 257 6.53 -2.72 15.08
N PHE A 258 5.66 -1.90 15.68
CA PHE A 258 5.16 -0.68 15.05
C PHE A 258 6.31 0.24 14.61
N TRP A 259 7.27 0.51 15.51
CA TRP A 259 8.40 1.37 15.19
C TRP A 259 9.31 0.77 14.13
N LEU A 260 9.57 -0.56 14.18
CA LEU A 260 10.34 -1.25 13.16
C LEU A 260 9.71 -1.11 11.78
N LEU A 261 8.40 -1.35 11.66
CA LEU A 261 7.67 -1.21 10.40
C LEU A 261 7.62 0.24 9.92
N PHE A 262 7.36 1.18 10.82
CA PHE A 262 7.34 2.61 10.52
C PHE A 262 8.71 3.09 9.99
N ILE A 263 9.79 2.81 10.72
CA ILE A 263 11.15 3.21 10.34
C ILE A 263 11.54 2.51 9.03
N GLY A 264 11.26 1.21 8.90
CA GLY A 264 11.55 0.45 7.69
C GLY A 264 10.86 1.04 6.46
N ALA A 265 9.57 1.38 6.55
CA ALA A 265 8.82 2.00 5.47
C ALA A 265 9.34 3.42 5.14
N MET A 266 9.70 4.22 6.14
CA MET A 266 10.28 5.54 5.93
C MET A 266 11.65 5.47 5.26
N LEU A 267 12.54 4.58 5.72
CA LEU A 267 13.85 4.35 5.11
C LEU A 267 13.71 3.85 3.68
N ALA A 268 12.79 2.91 3.41
CA ALA A 268 12.50 2.44 2.07
C ALA A 268 11.95 3.55 1.17
N SER A 269 11.13 4.45 1.69
CA SER A 269 10.61 5.62 0.96
C SER A 269 11.73 6.60 0.59
N VAL A 270 12.59 6.95 1.57
CA VAL A 270 13.72 7.87 1.34
C VAL A 270 14.75 7.26 0.39
N GLY A 271 15.14 6.00 0.63
CA GLY A 271 16.05 5.27 -0.26
C GLY A 271 15.46 5.10 -1.67
N GLY A 272 14.17 4.77 -1.77
CA GLY A 272 13.43 4.68 -3.02
C GLY A 272 13.40 6.00 -3.77
N TYR A 273 13.15 7.13 -3.10
CA TYR A 273 13.19 8.46 -3.71
C TYR A 273 14.55 8.74 -4.37
N PHE A 274 15.66 8.52 -3.65
CA PHE A 274 16.99 8.75 -4.21
C PHE A 274 17.32 7.80 -5.35
N LEU A 275 16.94 6.52 -5.23
CA LEU A 275 17.13 5.52 -6.27
C LEU A 275 16.35 5.87 -7.54
N ILE A 276 15.05 6.19 -7.42
CA ILE A 276 14.21 6.51 -8.57
C ILE A 276 14.64 7.83 -9.20
N ARG A 277 15.03 8.83 -8.40
CA ARG A 277 15.59 10.08 -8.92
C ARG A 277 16.86 9.83 -9.75
N TRP A 278 17.74 8.96 -9.26
CA TRP A 278 18.94 8.56 -9.99
C TRP A 278 18.63 7.78 -11.27
N LEU A 279 17.62 6.89 -11.23
CA LEU A 279 17.14 6.19 -12.42
C LEU A 279 16.54 7.16 -13.44
N PHE A 280 15.75 8.14 -12.98
CA PHE A 280 15.08 9.13 -13.83
C PHE A 280 16.07 9.95 -14.68
N ASP A 281 17.23 10.29 -14.11
CA ASP A 281 18.29 10.98 -14.86
C ASP A 281 18.85 10.13 -16.01
N ARG A 282 18.80 8.79 -15.89
CA ARG A 282 19.41 7.82 -16.82
C ARG A 282 18.43 7.22 -17.83
N ILE A 283 17.16 7.61 -17.78
CA ILE A 283 16.16 7.15 -18.73
C ILE A 283 16.51 7.62 -20.14
N SER A 284 16.50 6.68 -21.08
CA SER A 284 16.50 6.96 -22.52
C SER A 284 15.10 6.76 -23.08
N LEU A 285 14.63 7.73 -23.86
CA LEU A 285 13.33 7.69 -24.53
C LEU A 285 13.37 6.89 -25.85
N GLU A 286 14.56 6.46 -26.27
CA GLU A 286 14.76 5.58 -27.42
C GLU A 286 14.09 4.20 -27.21
N HIS A 287 13.84 3.81 -25.96
CA HIS A 287 13.18 2.56 -25.56
C HIS A 287 11.67 2.72 -25.30
N SER A 288 11.04 3.76 -25.82
CA SER A 288 9.60 4.01 -25.62
C SER A 288 8.68 2.92 -26.23
N GLY A 289 9.19 2.11 -27.16
CA GLY A 289 8.49 0.93 -27.71
C GLY A 289 8.69 -0.37 -26.92
N ASP A 290 9.61 -0.40 -25.94
CA ASP A 290 9.94 -1.58 -25.15
C ASP A 290 9.02 -1.73 -23.91
N VAL A 291 9.20 -2.78 -23.10
CA VAL A 291 8.44 -2.92 -21.83
C VAL A 291 8.97 -1.93 -20.79
N LEU A 292 10.29 -1.74 -20.76
CA LEU A 292 11.02 -0.88 -19.83
C LEU A 292 11.75 0.22 -20.57
N LEU A 293 11.78 1.40 -19.99
CA LEU A 293 12.68 2.48 -20.43
C LEU A 293 14.15 2.20 -20.09
N LEU A 294 14.40 1.25 -19.18
CA LEU A 294 15.70 0.83 -18.69
C LEU A 294 15.80 -0.70 -18.74
N PRO A 295 16.22 -1.29 -19.87
CA PRO A 295 16.21 -2.75 -20.08
C PRO A 295 17.01 -3.54 -19.03
N LYS A 296 18.05 -2.93 -18.46
CA LYS A 296 18.88 -3.55 -17.40
C LYS A 296 18.10 -3.88 -16.12
N LEU A 297 16.97 -3.21 -15.86
CA LEU A 297 16.12 -3.49 -14.69
C LEU A 297 15.33 -4.79 -14.80
N ARG A 298 15.24 -5.42 -15.99
CA ARG A 298 14.48 -6.66 -16.18
C ARG A 298 14.92 -7.75 -15.21
N TRP A 299 16.22 -7.90 -14.99
CA TRP A 299 16.77 -8.96 -14.15
C TRP A 299 16.42 -8.75 -12.68
N LEU A 300 16.35 -7.49 -12.25
CA LEU A 300 15.92 -7.14 -10.90
C LEU A 300 14.42 -7.43 -10.72
N ILE A 301 13.58 -7.13 -11.72
CA ILE A 301 12.15 -7.45 -11.70
C ILE A 301 11.92 -8.96 -11.69
N LEU A 302 12.66 -9.72 -12.49
CA LEU A 302 12.58 -11.19 -12.52
C LEU A 302 13.07 -11.80 -11.21
N ALA A 303 14.16 -11.31 -10.63
CA ALA A 303 14.66 -11.77 -9.34
C ALA A 303 13.63 -11.49 -8.22
N TYR A 304 13.03 -10.30 -8.21
CA TYR A 304 11.93 -9.97 -7.31
C TYR A 304 10.75 -10.92 -7.49
N ALA A 305 10.28 -11.13 -8.73
CA ALA A 305 9.18 -12.02 -9.03
C ALA A 305 9.44 -13.46 -8.59
N LEU A 306 10.67 -13.95 -8.76
CA LEU A 306 11.08 -15.31 -8.40
C LEU A 306 11.07 -15.56 -6.89
N VAL A 307 11.28 -14.52 -6.08
CA VAL A 307 11.19 -14.61 -4.61
C VAL A 307 9.75 -14.43 -4.15
N VAL A 308 9.07 -13.39 -4.66
CA VAL A 308 7.80 -12.92 -4.10
C VAL A 308 6.62 -13.77 -4.55
N ILE A 309 6.57 -14.19 -5.82
CA ILE A 309 5.42 -14.93 -6.35
C ILE A 309 5.29 -16.31 -5.68
N PRO A 310 6.33 -17.15 -5.60
CA PRO A 310 6.21 -18.46 -4.94
C PRO A 310 5.81 -18.33 -3.46
N TYR A 311 6.38 -17.35 -2.76
CA TYR A 311 6.07 -17.11 -1.35
C TYR A 311 4.62 -16.63 -1.14
N THR A 312 4.09 -15.85 -2.09
CA THR A 312 2.71 -15.37 -2.06
C THR A 312 1.69 -16.50 -2.24
N PHE A 313 2.04 -17.54 -2.99
CA PHE A 313 1.08 -18.53 -3.46
C PHE A 313 1.07 -19.87 -2.68
N ASP A 314 2.02 -20.10 -1.75
CA ASP A 314 2.18 -21.28 -0.86
C ASP A 314 1.63 -22.61 -1.38
N ASP A 315 0.35 -22.94 -1.18
CA ASP A 315 -0.28 -24.23 -1.52
C ASP A 315 -1.46 -24.13 -2.51
N TRP A 316 -1.53 -23.08 -3.32
CA TRP A 316 -2.66 -22.82 -4.23
C TRP A 316 -2.93 -23.92 -5.28
N ILE A 317 -1.92 -24.73 -5.64
CA ILE A 317 -2.06 -25.86 -6.55
C ILE A 317 -2.20 -27.15 -5.75
N LEU A 318 -3.35 -27.79 -5.90
CA LEU A 318 -3.63 -29.13 -5.34
C LEU A 318 -3.38 -29.21 -3.82
N GLN A 319 -3.43 -28.08 -3.10
CA GLN A 319 -3.10 -27.98 -1.67
C GLN A 319 -1.70 -28.51 -1.34
N ASN A 320 -0.80 -28.51 -2.32
CA ASN A 320 0.56 -29.02 -2.18
C ASN A 320 1.56 -27.88 -2.36
N ARG A 321 2.26 -27.57 -1.26
CA ARG A 321 3.28 -26.52 -1.24
C ARG A 321 4.35 -26.74 -2.29
N LEU A 322 4.99 -27.90 -2.33
CA LEU A 322 6.10 -28.15 -3.27
C LEU A 322 5.68 -27.95 -4.73
N ILE A 323 4.51 -28.47 -5.12
CA ILE A 323 4.01 -28.32 -6.49
C ILE A 323 3.72 -26.85 -6.81
N SER A 324 3.06 -26.15 -5.88
CA SER A 324 2.73 -24.73 -6.01
C SER A 324 3.96 -23.85 -6.16
N TYR A 325 5.03 -24.10 -5.39
CA TYR A 325 6.31 -23.39 -5.51
C TYR A 325 6.97 -23.67 -6.87
N VAL A 326 7.07 -24.93 -7.28
CA VAL A 326 7.72 -25.32 -8.55
C VAL A 326 7.01 -24.71 -9.75
N VAL A 327 5.68 -24.77 -9.80
CA VAL A 327 4.90 -24.18 -10.90
C VAL A 327 5.03 -22.66 -10.91
N SER A 328 4.98 -22.00 -9.76
CA SER A 328 5.14 -20.54 -9.66
C SER A 328 6.52 -20.10 -10.16
N ILE A 329 7.59 -20.81 -9.79
CA ILE A 329 8.94 -20.57 -10.31
C ILE A 329 9.00 -20.80 -11.82
N GLY A 330 8.38 -21.89 -12.32
CA GLY A 330 8.30 -22.20 -13.74
C GLY A 330 7.60 -21.10 -14.54
N MET A 331 6.51 -20.53 -14.02
CA MET A 331 5.82 -19.38 -14.63
C MET A 331 6.72 -18.14 -14.72
N VAL A 332 7.46 -17.82 -13.65
CA VAL A 332 8.38 -16.67 -13.64
C VAL A 332 9.52 -16.86 -14.65
N ILE A 333 10.09 -18.07 -14.73
CA ILE A 333 11.12 -18.39 -15.72
C ILE A 333 10.55 -18.30 -17.13
N GLY A 334 9.36 -18.84 -17.38
CA GLY A 334 8.66 -18.75 -18.66
C GLY A 334 8.41 -17.31 -19.10
N LEU A 335 7.95 -16.45 -18.18
CA LEU A 335 7.82 -15.01 -18.41
C LEU A 335 9.18 -14.35 -18.74
N GLY A 336 10.24 -14.73 -18.02
CA GLY A 336 11.60 -14.24 -18.30
C GLY A 336 12.09 -14.60 -19.70
N VAL A 337 11.88 -15.86 -20.14
CA VAL A 337 12.24 -16.33 -21.48
C VAL A 337 11.42 -15.61 -22.56
N TRP A 338 10.10 -15.47 -22.34
CA TRP A 338 9.23 -14.73 -23.25
C TRP A 338 9.67 -13.27 -23.40
N TRP A 339 9.96 -12.60 -22.28
CA TRP A 339 10.41 -11.22 -22.25
C TRP A 339 11.73 -11.05 -23.01
N GLN A 340 12.70 -11.94 -22.77
CA GLN A 340 13.99 -11.91 -23.46
C GLN A 340 13.83 -12.08 -24.99
N ARG A 341 12.95 -12.98 -25.44
CA ARG A 341 12.65 -13.17 -26.88
C ARG A 341 12.04 -11.92 -27.50
N ARG A 342 11.11 -11.26 -26.81
CA ARG A 342 10.42 -10.07 -27.33
C ARG A 342 11.37 -8.89 -27.55
N GLU A 343 12.34 -8.69 -26.65
CA GLU A 343 13.37 -7.66 -26.82
C GLU A 343 14.33 -7.95 -27.99
N HIS A 344 14.64 -9.24 -28.27
CA HIS A 344 15.46 -9.63 -29.42
C HIS A 344 14.76 -9.42 -30.77
N VAL A 345 13.44 -9.59 -30.83
CA VAL A 345 12.66 -9.33 -32.05
C VAL A 345 12.53 -7.83 -32.33
N GLY A 346 12.39 -7.00 -31.28
CA GLY A 346 12.36 -5.54 -31.39
C GLY A 346 13.69 -4.92 -31.84
N SER A 347 14.83 -5.46 -31.40
CA SER A 347 16.15 -4.96 -31.79
C SER A 347 16.47 -5.25 -33.27
N GLN A 348 16.07 -6.42 -33.79
CA GLN A 348 16.25 -6.79 -35.20
C GLN A 348 15.38 -5.97 -36.17
N THR A 349 14.18 -5.58 -35.74
CA THR A 349 13.28 -4.74 -36.55
C THR A 349 13.76 -3.28 -36.60
N SER A 350 14.29 -2.72 -35.50
CA SER A 350 14.83 -1.35 -35.50
C SER A 350 16.09 -1.20 -36.38
N LEU A 351 16.92 -2.26 -36.46
CA LEU A 351 18.10 -2.30 -37.34
C LEU A 351 17.72 -2.29 -38.83
N LYS A 352 16.62 -2.92 -39.21
CA LYS A 352 16.12 -2.91 -40.60
C LYS A 352 15.52 -1.57 -41.03
N THR A 353 14.96 -0.79 -40.10
CA THR A 353 14.41 0.54 -40.39
C THR A 353 15.46 1.66 -40.42
N LYS A 354 16.69 1.43 -39.95
CA LYS A 354 17.81 2.38 -40.06
C LYS A 354 18.62 2.26 -41.36
N THR A 355 18.25 1.31 -42.24
CA THR A 355 18.92 1.05 -43.53
C THR A 355 18.05 1.41 -44.74
N VAL A 356 17.25 2.48 -44.63
CA VAL A 356 16.54 3.08 -45.78
C VAL A 356 16.81 4.56 -45.82
#